data_AF-A0A177BVT7-F1
#
_entry.id   AF-A0A177BVT7-F1
#
_cell.length_a   1.000
_cell.length_b   1.000
_cell.length_c   1.000
_cell.angle_alpha   90.00
_cell.angle_beta   90.00
_cell.angle_gamma   90.00
#
_symmetry.space_group_name_H-M   'P 1'
#
loop_
_entity.id
_entity.type
_entity.pdbx_description
1 polymer ?
#
loop_
_entity_poly.entity_id
_entity_poly.type
_entity_poly.pdbx_seq_one_letter_code
_entity_poly.pdbx_strand_id
1 'polypeptide(L)'
;MSESEISSHASSDNGSDDSTIEVQTEKLQEYTQQIREKLKPGFMTQEELVGFGADLIAADNHDGDAEDLAEAIVGQLWEERLEEEKSWPAETSHDRLERAFNRLEAQGITAAMNFTCCRSCGFEEIGDVANEGDHAFVFFHQQDAERLDGEDCDLYLAFGDHEDESRAAAEKAGREVVQLLRDNGLDVQWEGNANSRIVVHFDVWQKRLEQ
;
A
#
# COMPACT_ATOMS: atom_id res chain seq x y z
N MET A 1 -16.48 40.94 -70.60
CA MET A 1 -15.20 40.21 -70.46
C MET A 1 -14.61 40.65 -69.14
N SER A 2 -14.39 39.85 -68.12
CA SER A 2 -14.74 38.47 -67.75
C SER A 2 -14.05 38.31 -66.38
N GLU A 3 -14.73 37.68 -65.43
CA GLU A 3 -14.39 37.59 -64.01
C GLU A 3 -13.06 36.86 -63.75
N SER A 4 -12.47 37.11 -62.58
CA SER A 4 -11.60 36.16 -61.90
C SER A 4 -11.66 36.38 -60.40
N GLU A 5 -12.50 35.56 -59.74
CA GLU A 5 -12.45 35.21 -58.33
C GLU A 5 -11.19 34.37 -58.05
N ILE A 6 -10.56 34.52 -56.87
CA ILE A 6 -9.77 33.44 -56.26
C ILE A 6 -10.17 33.28 -54.80
N SER A 7 -10.65 32.06 -54.57
CA SER A 7 -11.17 31.41 -53.38
C SER A 7 -10.20 31.34 -52.21
N SER A 8 -10.74 31.56 -51.01
CA SER A 8 -10.19 31.17 -49.72
C SER A 8 -10.31 29.65 -49.52
N HIS A 9 -9.21 28.99 -49.16
CA HIS A 9 -9.24 27.66 -48.52
C HIS A 9 -8.50 27.78 -47.19
N ALA A 10 -9.27 27.77 -46.10
CA ALA A 10 -8.79 27.43 -44.78
C ALA A 10 -8.96 25.91 -44.64
N SER A 11 -7.85 25.18 -44.56
CA SER A 11 -7.84 23.78 -44.13
C SER A 11 -7.81 23.77 -42.60
N SER A 12 -8.88 23.26 -41.99
CA SER A 12 -8.94 22.96 -40.56
C SER A 12 -8.07 21.74 -40.23
N ASP A 13 -7.06 21.94 -39.39
CA ASP A 13 -6.24 20.88 -38.80
C ASP A 13 -6.86 20.52 -37.43
N ASN A 14 -7.76 19.55 -37.43
CA ASN A 14 -8.61 19.20 -36.27
C ASN A 14 -8.22 17.84 -35.63
N GLY A 15 -7.11 17.23 -36.06
CA GLY A 15 -6.70 15.87 -35.64
C GLY A 15 -5.62 15.81 -34.56
N SER A 16 -4.89 16.90 -34.32
CA SER A 16 -3.81 16.95 -33.33
C SER A 16 -4.30 17.29 -31.91
N ASP A 17 -5.46 17.96 -31.80
CA ASP A 17 -6.04 18.37 -30.51
C ASP A 17 -6.75 17.20 -29.81
N ASP A 18 -7.50 16.40 -30.58
CA ASP A 18 -8.25 15.22 -30.09
C ASP A 18 -7.31 14.12 -29.54
N SER A 19 -6.23 13.82 -30.26
CA SER A 19 -5.23 12.83 -29.83
C SER A 19 -4.42 13.28 -28.61
N THR A 20 -4.21 14.58 -28.43
CA THR A 20 -3.51 15.12 -27.24
C THR A 20 -4.40 15.03 -26.01
N ILE A 21 -5.69 15.35 -26.13
CA ILE A 21 -6.68 15.25 -25.04
C ILE A 21 -6.88 13.79 -24.59
N GLU A 22 -6.96 12.85 -25.53
CA GLU A 22 -7.07 11.42 -25.22
C GLU A 22 -5.86 10.92 -24.42
N VAL A 23 -4.63 11.21 -24.87
CA VAL A 23 -3.39 10.81 -24.18
C VAL A 23 -3.31 11.43 -22.77
N GLN A 24 -3.68 12.69 -22.61
CA GLN A 24 -3.73 13.35 -21.30
C GLN A 24 -4.76 12.70 -20.36
N THR A 25 -5.91 12.29 -20.89
CA THR A 25 -6.97 11.61 -20.12
C THR A 25 -6.53 10.21 -19.67
N GLU A 26 -5.91 9.44 -20.55
CA GLU A 26 -5.36 8.11 -20.22
C GLU A 26 -4.29 8.22 -19.13
N LYS A 27 -3.39 9.20 -19.24
CA LYS A 27 -2.36 9.45 -18.22
C LYS A 27 -2.95 9.84 -16.87
N LEU A 28 -3.94 10.71 -16.87
CA LEU A 28 -4.64 11.07 -15.63
C LEU A 28 -5.28 9.86 -14.94
N GLN A 29 -5.89 8.95 -15.72
CA GLN A 29 -6.45 7.70 -15.19
C GLN A 29 -5.36 6.78 -14.62
N GLU A 30 -4.23 6.67 -15.30
CA GLU A 30 -3.07 5.90 -14.86
C GLU A 30 -2.52 6.43 -13.53
N TYR A 31 -2.31 7.74 -13.40
CA TYR A 31 -1.86 8.36 -12.15
C TYR A 31 -2.87 8.16 -11.02
N THR A 32 -4.15 8.40 -11.29
CA THR A 32 -5.23 8.22 -10.31
C THR A 32 -5.27 6.78 -9.80
N GLN A 33 -5.10 5.80 -10.69
CA GLN A 33 -5.11 4.40 -10.31
C GLN A 33 -3.92 4.01 -9.44
N GLN A 34 -2.71 4.44 -9.80
CA GLN A 34 -1.50 4.13 -9.01
C GLN A 34 -1.52 4.82 -7.64
N ILE A 35 -1.99 6.07 -7.57
CA ILE A 35 -2.18 6.77 -6.29
C ILE A 35 -3.24 6.06 -5.44
N ARG A 36 -4.34 5.60 -6.04
CA ARG A 36 -5.37 4.82 -5.34
C ARG A 36 -4.83 3.51 -4.77
N GLU A 37 -3.95 2.84 -5.49
CA GLU A 37 -3.28 1.61 -5.02
C GLU A 37 -2.39 1.87 -3.80
N LYS A 38 -1.72 3.01 -3.72
CA LYS A 38 -0.96 3.42 -2.52
C LYS A 38 -1.85 3.87 -1.36
N LEU A 39 -3.02 4.45 -1.65
CA LEU A 39 -3.99 4.87 -0.64
C LEU A 39 -4.73 3.70 0.03
N LYS A 40 -5.08 2.65 -0.73
CA LYS A 40 -5.89 1.52 -0.25
C LYS A 40 -5.36 0.80 1.00
N PRO A 41 -4.05 0.50 1.11
CA PRO A 41 -3.48 -0.07 2.32
C PRO A 41 -3.67 0.79 3.57
N GLY A 42 -3.75 2.12 3.40
CA GLY A 42 -4.03 3.09 4.46
C GLY A 42 -2.82 3.44 5.34
N PHE A 43 -1.60 3.14 4.90
CA PHE A 43 -0.38 3.38 5.67
C PHE A 43 0.39 4.66 5.30
N MET A 44 0.03 5.32 4.20
CA MET A 44 0.63 6.60 3.84
C MET A 44 -0.20 7.76 4.41
N THR A 45 0.48 8.77 4.91
CA THR A 45 -0.12 10.07 5.19
C THR A 45 -0.54 10.75 3.88
N GLN A 46 -1.41 11.76 3.98
CA GLN A 46 -1.82 12.53 2.81
C GLN A 46 -0.62 13.21 2.13
N GLU A 47 0.30 13.77 2.91
CA GLU A 47 1.53 14.42 2.41
C GLU A 47 2.44 13.45 1.67
N GLU A 48 2.71 12.27 2.24
CA GLU A 48 3.52 11.24 1.57
C GLU A 48 2.88 10.77 0.26
N LEU A 49 1.54 10.67 0.23
CA LEU A 49 0.81 10.26 -0.96
C LEU A 49 0.86 11.33 -2.06
N VAL A 50 0.80 12.62 -1.70
CA VAL A 50 1.05 13.73 -2.63
C VAL A 50 2.47 13.65 -3.19
N GLY A 51 3.48 13.45 -2.32
CA GLY A 51 4.86 13.28 -2.76
C GLY A 51 5.04 12.13 -3.75
N PHE A 52 4.44 10.96 -3.47
CA PHE A 52 4.42 9.84 -4.40
C PHE A 52 3.75 10.19 -5.73
N GLY A 53 2.60 10.87 -5.70
CA GLY A 53 1.89 11.30 -6.90
C GLY A 53 2.71 12.28 -7.75
N ALA A 54 3.38 13.23 -7.11
CA ALA A 54 4.21 14.22 -7.79
C ALA A 54 5.41 13.56 -8.49
N ASP A 55 6.10 12.63 -7.80
CA ASP A 55 7.20 11.85 -8.37
C ASP A 55 6.74 11.01 -9.57
N LEU A 56 5.57 10.36 -9.44
CA LEU A 56 4.96 9.57 -10.51
C LEU A 56 4.67 10.42 -11.76
N ILE A 57 4.05 11.58 -11.58
CA ILE A 57 3.68 12.48 -12.68
C ILE A 57 4.91 13.12 -13.33
N ALA A 58 5.90 13.51 -12.52
CA ALA A 58 7.14 14.12 -13.00
C ALA A 58 7.96 13.14 -13.87
N ALA A 59 7.91 11.83 -13.58
CA ALA A 59 8.61 10.81 -14.36
C ALA A 59 8.18 10.76 -15.84
N ASP A 60 6.95 11.19 -16.16
CA ASP A 60 6.40 11.24 -17.52
C ASP A 60 6.69 12.56 -18.25
N ASN A 61 7.54 13.44 -17.69
CA ASN A 61 7.90 14.76 -18.23
C ASN A 61 6.70 15.73 -18.34
N HIS A 62 5.76 15.66 -17.38
CA HIS A 62 4.74 16.69 -17.25
C HIS A 62 5.38 17.96 -16.65
N ASP A 63 5.70 18.94 -17.49
CA ASP A 63 6.33 20.21 -17.07
C ASP A 63 5.42 20.99 -16.09
N GLY A 64 6.01 21.55 -15.02
CA GLY A 64 5.49 22.68 -14.24
C GLY A 64 4.51 22.40 -13.10
N ASP A 65 3.57 21.46 -13.28
CA ASP A 65 2.36 21.37 -12.43
C ASP A 65 2.15 19.99 -11.77
N ALA A 66 3.20 19.16 -11.67
CA ALA A 66 3.10 17.79 -11.14
C ALA A 66 2.62 17.74 -9.67
N GLU A 67 3.09 18.67 -8.85
CA GLU A 67 2.70 18.79 -7.44
C GLU A 67 1.23 19.20 -7.31
N ASP A 68 0.81 20.27 -8.00
CA ASP A 68 -0.58 20.74 -8.02
C ASP A 68 -1.56 19.64 -8.53
N LEU A 69 -1.16 18.90 -9.56
CA LEU A 69 -1.97 17.79 -10.08
C LEU A 69 -2.04 16.62 -9.09
N ALA A 70 -0.92 16.27 -8.43
CA ALA A 70 -0.91 15.25 -7.39
C ALA A 70 -1.79 15.65 -6.20
N GLU A 71 -1.71 16.90 -5.73
CA GLU A 71 -2.57 17.43 -4.68
C GLU A 71 -4.05 17.32 -5.04
N ALA A 72 -4.42 17.67 -6.27
CA ALA A 72 -5.80 17.57 -6.73
C ALA A 72 -6.31 16.12 -6.75
N ILE A 73 -5.53 15.19 -7.29
CA ILE A 73 -5.89 13.76 -7.35
C ILE A 73 -5.97 13.16 -5.95
N VAL A 74 -4.95 13.40 -5.12
CA VAL A 74 -4.89 12.88 -3.75
C VAL A 74 -6.00 13.45 -2.90
N GLY A 75 -6.27 14.75 -2.98
CA GLY A 75 -7.36 15.41 -2.26
C GLY A 75 -8.70 14.75 -2.56
N GLN A 76 -9.00 14.52 -3.84
CA GLN A 76 -10.22 13.82 -4.25
C GLN A 76 -10.30 12.40 -3.68
N LEU A 77 -9.26 11.58 -3.88
CA LEU A 77 -9.24 10.19 -3.41
C LEU A 77 -9.30 10.10 -1.88
N TRP A 78 -8.69 11.05 -1.17
CA TRP A 78 -8.69 11.13 0.28
C TRP A 78 -10.10 11.41 0.82
N GLU A 79 -10.80 12.39 0.23
CA GLU A 79 -12.19 12.69 0.58
C GLU A 79 -13.14 11.52 0.30
N GLU A 80 -12.97 10.85 -0.85
CA GLU A 80 -13.72 9.63 -1.19
C GLU A 80 -13.52 8.55 -0.11
N ARG A 81 -12.27 8.30 0.30
CA ARG A 81 -11.97 7.33 1.36
C ARG A 81 -12.56 7.73 2.72
N LEU A 82 -12.47 9.01 3.11
CA LEU A 82 -13.07 9.49 4.35
C LEU A 82 -14.60 9.32 4.37
N GLU A 83 -15.27 9.40 3.21
CA GLU A 83 -16.69 9.09 3.10
C GLU A 83 -16.96 7.58 3.22
N GLU A 84 -16.17 6.74 2.55
CA GLU A 84 -16.24 5.28 2.68
C GLU A 84 -16.11 4.84 4.15
N GLU A 85 -15.14 5.39 4.88
CA GLU A 85 -14.85 5.08 6.28
C GLU A 85 -16.02 5.30 7.23
N LYS A 86 -16.94 6.21 6.92
CA LYS A 86 -18.15 6.46 7.74
C LYS A 86 -19.09 5.27 7.78
N SER A 87 -19.03 4.41 6.77
CA SER A 87 -19.84 3.19 6.68
C SER A 87 -19.19 1.97 7.36
N TRP A 88 -17.91 2.08 7.73
CA TRP A 88 -17.15 0.95 8.27
C TRP A 88 -17.61 0.59 9.68
N PRO A 89 -17.49 -0.69 10.07
CA PRO A 89 -17.79 -1.13 11.42
C PRO A 89 -16.88 -0.46 12.45
N ALA A 90 -17.35 -0.39 13.70
CA ALA A 90 -16.57 0.17 14.81
C ALA A 90 -15.21 -0.53 15.00
N GLU A 91 -15.13 -1.83 14.73
CA GLU A 91 -13.89 -2.60 14.70
C GLU A 91 -13.65 -3.13 13.27
N THR A 92 -12.55 -2.71 12.66
CA THR A 92 -12.15 -3.08 11.30
C THR A 92 -11.18 -4.26 11.27
N SER A 93 -10.80 -4.72 10.06
CA SER A 93 -9.76 -5.73 9.90
C SER A 93 -8.41 -5.26 10.44
N HIS A 94 -8.05 -3.99 10.22
CA HIS A 94 -6.84 -3.39 10.76
C HIS A 94 -6.86 -3.36 12.28
N ASP A 95 -7.97 -2.97 12.91
CA ASP A 95 -8.09 -2.92 14.38
C ASP A 95 -7.84 -4.30 15.02
N ARG A 96 -8.26 -5.39 14.34
CA ARG A 96 -7.96 -6.77 14.76
C ARG A 96 -6.48 -7.13 14.58
N LEU A 97 -5.89 -6.75 13.45
CA LEU A 97 -4.47 -6.98 13.16
C LEU A 97 -3.59 -6.23 14.17
N GLU A 98 -3.87 -4.96 14.41
CA GLU A 98 -3.17 -4.11 15.38
C GLU A 98 -3.23 -4.66 16.78
N ARG A 99 -4.42 -5.08 17.24
CA ARG A 99 -4.52 -5.75 18.53
C ARG A 99 -3.66 -7.02 18.60
N ALA A 100 -3.58 -7.79 17.53
CA ALA A 100 -2.76 -9.01 17.51
C ALA A 100 -1.26 -8.67 17.58
N PHE A 101 -0.79 -7.67 16.82
CA PHE A 101 0.60 -7.20 16.87
C PHE A 101 0.96 -6.64 18.24
N ASN A 102 0.12 -5.80 18.85
CA ASN A 102 0.35 -5.30 20.21
C ASN A 102 0.45 -6.44 21.26
N ARG A 103 -0.27 -7.55 21.04
CA ARG A 103 -0.19 -8.73 21.92
C ARG A 103 1.06 -9.57 21.66
N LEU A 104 1.60 -9.59 20.44
CA LEU A 104 2.89 -10.20 20.11
C LEU A 104 4.00 -9.45 20.85
N GLU A 105 4.02 -8.12 20.78
CA GLU A 105 4.99 -7.29 21.50
C GLU A 105 4.93 -7.53 23.01
N ALA A 106 3.72 -7.59 23.58
CA ALA A 106 3.53 -7.88 25.00
C ALA A 106 4.02 -9.29 25.43
N GLN A 107 4.32 -10.18 24.48
CA GLN A 107 4.86 -11.53 24.73
C GLN A 107 6.35 -11.67 24.38
N GLY A 108 7.05 -10.56 24.11
CA GLY A 108 8.48 -10.59 23.77
C GLY A 108 8.74 -10.91 22.30
N ILE A 109 7.81 -10.58 21.42
CA ILE A 109 7.98 -10.71 19.97
C ILE A 109 7.96 -9.32 19.35
N THR A 110 9.08 -8.90 18.76
CA THR A 110 9.17 -7.65 18.01
C THR A 110 8.21 -7.69 16.82
N ALA A 111 7.17 -6.85 16.81
CA ALA A 111 6.11 -6.91 15.80
C ALA A 111 6.02 -5.60 15.01
N ALA A 112 6.49 -5.60 13.76
CA ALA A 112 6.57 -4.37 12.96
C ALA A 112 5.60 -4.39 11.77
N MET A 113 4.73 -3.37 11.69
CA MET A 113 3.80 -3.19 10.57
C MET A 113 4.34 -2.23 9.53
N ASN A 114 4.07 -2.52 8.25
CA ASN A 114 4.45 -1.67 7.11
C ASN A 114 5.92 -1.21 7.19
N PHE A 115 6.79 -2.11 7.65
CA PHE A 115 8.15 -1.82 8.09
C PHE A 115 9.12 -1.98 6.93
N THR A 116 9.85 -0.90 6.60
CA THR A 116 10.78 -0.81 5.46
C THR A 116 10.10 -1.03 4.10
N CYS A 117 10.86 -0.82 3.02
CA CYS A 117 10.33 -0.94 1.66
C CYS A 117 10.12 -2.39 1.20
N CYS A 118 10.97 -3.33 1.65
CA CYS A 118 10.99 -4.70 1.12
C CYS A 118 11.54 -5.71 2.14
N ARG A 119 11.38 -7.01 1.82
CA ARG A 119 11.73 -8.10 2.73
C ARG A 119 13.20 -8.11 3.17
N SER A 120 14.13 -7.82 2.27
CA SER A 120 15.57 -7.83 2.62
C SER A 120 15.91 -6.71 3.60
N CYS A 121 15.43 -5.49 3.36
CA CYS A 121 15.59 -4.38 4.30
C CYS A 121 14.97 -4.72 5.65
N GLY A 122 13.77 -5.33 5.66
CA GLY A 122 13.14 -5.77 6.89
C GLY A 122 13.99 -6.74 7.70
N PHE A 123 14.62 -7.74 7.08
CA PHE A 123 15.53 -8.64 7.82
C PHE A 123 16.82 -7.97 8.29
N GLU A 124 17.33 -6.98 7.54
CA GLU A 124 18.53 -6.23 7.92
C GLU A 124 18.26 -5.30 9.12
N GLU A 125 17.04 -4.73 9.21
CA GLU A 125 16.72 -3.67 10.17
C GLU A 125 15.86 -4.13 11.36
N ILE A 126 15.20 -5.29 11.31
CA ILE A 126 14.26 -5.73 12.37
C ILE A 126 14.93 -5.91 13.74
N GLY A 127 16.23 -6.25 13.76
CA GLY A 127 17.01 -6.37 14.98
C GLY A 127 17.24 -5.01 15.68
N ASP A 128 17.28 -3.91 14.91
CA ASP A 128 17.53 -2.57 15.45
C ASP A 128 16.32 -2.00 16.21
N VAL A 129 15.13 -2.53 15.95
CA VAL A 129 13.87 -2.13 16.60
C VAL A 129 13.41 -3.11 17.69
N ALA A 130 14.21 -4.15 17.98
CA ALA A 130 13.90 -5.12 19.02
C ALA A 130 14.03 -4.53 20.42
N ASN A 131 13.09 -4.84 21.31
CA ASN A 131 13.22 -4.49 22.73
C ASN A 131 14.19 -5.46 23.43
N GLU A 132 14.77 -5.01 24.54
CA GLU A 132 15.58 -5.87 25.39
C GLU A 132 14.74 -7.06 25.89
N GLY A 133 15.15 -8.27 25.52
CA GLY A 133 14.48 -9.52 25.91
C GLY A 133 13.45 -10.05 24.91
N ASP A 134 13.22 -9.36 23.78
CA ASP A 134 12.45 -9.94 22.68
C ASP A 134 13.21 -11.14 22.10
N HIS A 135 12.55 -12.31 22.03
CA HIS A 135 13.18 -13.54 21.53
C HIS A 135 12.94 -13.78 20.05
N ALA A 136 11.87 -13.22 19.50
CA ALA A 136 11.46 -13.44 18.12
C ALA A 136 10.95 -12.16 17.48
N PHE A 137 10.75 -12.21 16.17
CA PHE A 137 10.15 -11.12 15.42
C PHE A 137 9.09 -11.60 14.44
N VAL A 138 8.21 -10.67 14.08
CA VAL A 138 7.26 -10.78 12.98
C VAL A 138 7.11 -9.42 12.31
N PHE A 139 7.10 -9.39 10.98
CA PHE A 139 6.86 -8.14 10.26
C PHE A 139 6.21 -8.34 8.89
N PHE A 140 5.61 -7.29 8.37
CA PHE A 140 5.36 -7.12 6.93
C PHE A 140 5.89 -5.76 6.48
N HIS A 141 6.27 -5.67 5.21
CA HIS A 141 6.86 -4.45 4.62
C HIS A 141 5.87 -3.76 3.68
N GLN A 142 6.25 -2.58 3.19
CA GLN A 142 5.41 -1.76 2.30
C GLN A 142 4.89 -2.51 1.08
N GLN A 143 5.74 -3.23 0.34
CA GLN A 143 5.27 -4.01 -0.82
C GLN A 143 4.26 -5.13 -0.46
N ASP A 144 4.28 -5.66 0.77
CA ASP A 144 3.28 -6.63 1.21
C ASP A 144 1.98 -5.92 1.58
N ALA A 145 2.06 -4.75 2.22
CA ALA A 145 0.91 -3.91 2.52
C ALA A 145 0.19 -3.42 1.25
N GLU A 146 0.92 -3.13 0.17
CA GLU A 146 0.36 -2.70 -1.13
C GLU A 146 -0.61 -3.70 -1.75
N ARG A 147 -0.60 -4.97 -1.31
CA ARG A 147 -1.53 -6.00 -1.75
C ARG A 147 -2.87 -5.96 -1.01
N LEU A 148 -2.99 -5.12 0.01
CA LEU A 148 -4.21 -4.92 0.79
C LEU A 148 -5.11 -3.90 0.07
N ASP A 149 -5.74 -4.36 -1.00
CA ASP A 149 -6.46 -3.51 -1.96
C ASP A 149 -7.99 -3.53 -1.79
N GLY A 150 -8.49 -4.13 -0.71
CA GLY A 150 -9.91 -4.16 -0.38
C GLY A 150 -10.38 -5.58 -0.11
N GLU A 151 -11.18 -6.13 -1.02
CA GLU A 151 -11.83 -7.43 -0.83
C GLU A 151 -10.89 -8.60 -1.14
N ASP A 152 -11.07 -9.72 -0.43
CA ASP A 152 -10.39 -11.00 -0.65
C ASP A 152 -8.86 -10.89 -0.84
N CYS A 153 -8.19 -10.22 0.11
CA CYS A 153 -6.74 -9.97 0.04
C CYS A 153 -5.94 -10.71 1.10
N ASP A 154 -4.66 -10.94 0.79
CA ASP A 154 -3.73 -11.70 1.62
C ASP A 154 -2.55 -10.84 2.09
N LEU A 155 -2.26 -10.89 3.38
CA LEU A 155 -1.08 -10.29 3.99
C LEU A 155 -0.02 -11.35 4.30
N TYR A 156 1.21 -11.11 3.86
CA TYR A 156 2.33 -12.03 4.04
C TYR A 156 3.25 -11.54 5.15
N LEU A 157 3.43 -12.34 6.20
CA LEU A 157 4.26 -12.02 7.35
C LEU A 157 5.59 -12.79 7.33
N ALA A 158 6.67 -12.06 7.58
CA ALA A 158 7.99 -12.56 7.92
C ALA A 158 8.01 -12.93 9.38
N PHE A 159 8.82 -13.90 9.75
CA PHE A 159 9.07 -14.21 11.15
C PHE A 159 10.45 -14.84 11.30
N GLY A 160 10.95 -14.84 12.52
CA GLY A 160 12.20 -15.48 12.88
C GLY A 160 12.50 -15.35 14.36
N ASP A 161 13.65 -15.85 14.74
CA ASP A 161 14.23 -15.72 16.08
C ASP A 161 15.39 -14.72 16.00
N HIS A 162 15.58 -13.90 17.03
CA HIS A 162 16.64 -12.87 17.03
C HIS A 162 18.04 -13.45 17.31
N GLU A 163 18.13 -14.56 18.05
CA GLU A 163 19.40 -15.11 18.50
C GLU A 163 19.76 -16.42 17.78
N ASP A 164 18.76 -17.27 17.49
CA ASP A 164 18.93 -18.59 16.89
C ASP A 164 18.45 -18.63 15.44
N GLU A 165 19.40 -18.49 14.50
CA GLU A 165 19.14 -18.56 13.05
C GLU A 165 18.73 -19.96 12.54
N SER A 166 18.60 -20.95 13.43
CA SER A 166 18.18 -22.29 13.02
C SER A 166 16.72 -22.30 12.56
N ARG A 167 16.45 -23.18 11.59
CA ARG A 167 15.08 -23.42 11.10
C ARG A 167 14.12 -23.84 12.21
N ALA A 168 14.61 -24.57 13.21
CA ALA A 168 13.79 -25.04 14.32
C ALA A 168 13.34 -23.90 15.23
N ALA A 169 14.21 -22.91 15.50
CA ALA A 169 13.88 -21.71 16.25
C ALA A 169 12.91 -20.81 15.48
N ALA A 170 13.17 -20.55 14.19
CA ALA A 170 12.24 -19.83 13.33
C ALA A 170 10.85 -20.51 13.28
N GLU A 171 10.80 -21.83 13.12
CA GLU A 171 9.53 -22.58 13.14
C GLU A 171 8.82 -22.51 14.50
N LYS A 172 9.56 -22.40 15.60
CA LYS A 172 8.99 -22.17 16.94
C LYS A 172 8.37 -20.78 17.04
N ALA A 173 9.11 -19.74 16.66
CA ALA A 173 8.61 -18.37 16.59
C ALA A 173 7.35 -18.28 15.70
N GLY A 174 7.39 -18.88 14.50
CA GLY A 174 6.23 -18.90 13.60
C GLY A 174 4.99 -19.56 14.20
N ARG A 175 5.14 -20.63 15.01
CA ARG A 175 4.02 -21.25 15.72
C ARG A 175 3.42 -20.32 16.78
N GLU A 176 4.26 -19.60 17.52
CA GLU A 176 3.81 -18.62 18.52
C GLU A 176 3.03 -17.49 17.85
N VAL A 177 3.56 -16.94 16.74
CA VAL A 177 2.91 -15.91 15.93
C VAL A 177 1.55 -16.39 15.41
N VAL A 178 1.50 -17.54 14.74
CA VAL A 178 0.25 -18.09 14.18
C VAL A 178 -0.80 -18.33 15.26
N GLN A 179 -0.40 -18.88 16.41
CA GLN A 179 -1.32 -19.13 17.52
C GLN A 179 -1.94 -17.82 18.00
N LEU A 180 -1.12 -16.79 18.22
CA LEU A 180 -1.58 -15.51 18.76
C LEU A 180 -2.46 -14.75 17.76
N LEU A 181 -2.12 -14.76 16.47
CA LEU A 181 -2.96 -14.18 15.42
C LEU A 181 -4.35 -14.86 15.39
N ARG A 182 -4.41 -16.20 15.43
CA ARG A 182 -5.67 -16.96 15.47
C ARG A 182 -6.47 -16.71 16.73
N ASP A 183 -5.82 -16.60 17.89
CA ASP A 183 -6.47 -16.27 19.16
C ASP A 183 -7.08 -14.85 19.17
N ASN A 184 -6.69 -14.00 18.21
CA ASN A 184 -7.29 -12.68 17.99
C ASN A 184 -8.29 -12.66 16.82
N GLY A 185 -8.70 -13.83 16.33
CA GLY A 185 -9.76 -13.99 15.34
C GLY A 185 -9.35 -13.71 13.90
N LEU A 186 -8.05 -13.77 13.60
CA LEU A 186 -7.54 -13.66 12.24
C LEU A 186 -7.57 -15.03 11.54
N ASP A 187 -7.90 -15.04 10.25
CA ASP A 187 -7.74 -16.22 9.41
C ASP A 187 -6.29 -16.34 8.96
N VAL A 188 -5.61 -17.41 9.37
CA VAL A 188 -4.16 -17.55 9.24
C VAL A 188 -3.81 -18.89 8.63
N GLN A 189 -3.05 -18.85 7.53
CA GLN A 189 -2.52 -20.00 6.82
C GLN A 189 -1.00 -20.02 6.91
N TRP A 190 -0.45 -21.16 7.32
CA TRP A 190 0.99 -21.39 7.33
C TRP A 190 1.28 -22.89 7.33
N GLU A 191 2.26 -23.30 6.53
CA GLU A 191 2.64 -24.71 6.37
C GLU A 191 3.52 -25.24 7.51
N GLY A 192 3.89 -24.39 8.48
CA GLY A 192 4.67 -24.79 9.64
C GLY A 192 6.17 -24.90 9.38
N ASN A 193 6.68 -24.37 8.26
CA ASN A 193 8.09 -24.44 7.89
C ASN A 193 8.71 -23.04 7.73
N ALA A 194 9.97 -22.90 8.14
CA ALA A 194 10.71 -21.62 8.12
C ALA A 194 10.91 -21.01 6.72
N ASN A 195 10.70 -21.77 5.64
CA ASN A 195 10.88 -21.28 4.27
C ASN A 195 9.59 -20.69 3.67
N SER A 196 8.46 -20.80 4.39
CA SER A 196 7.16 -20.28 3.97
C SER A 196 6.76 -19.09 4.83
N ARG A 197 6.05 -18.13 4.22
CA ARG A 197 5.47 -16.98 4.93
C ARG A 197 4.22 -17.39 5.67
N ILE A 198 3.92 -16.72 6.78
CA ILE A 198 2.60 -16.78 7.39
C ILE A 198 1.68 -15.88 6.55
N VAL A 199 0.52 -16.38 6.16
CA VAL A 199 -0.47 -15.62 5.38
C VAL A 199 -1.68 -15.32 6.27
N VAL A 200 -2.10 -14.06 6.32
CA VAL A 200 -3.34 -13.64 6.96
C VAL A 200 -4.33 -13.24 5.87
N HIS A 201 -5.48 -13.89 5.84
CA HIS A 201 -6.53 -13.61 4.87
C HIS A 201 -7.53 -12.59 5.42
N PHE A 202 -7.97 -11.67 4.56
CA PHE A 202 -9.01 -10.70 4.86
C PHE A 202 -10.10 -10.72 3.79
N ASP A 203 -11.34 -11.01 4.20
CA ASP A 203 -12.51 -10.85 3.31
C ASP A 203 -12.63 -9.40 2.83
N VAL A 204 -12.33 -8.45 3.72
CA VAL A 204 -12.27 -7.01 3.42
C VAL A 204 -11.17 -6.37 4.27
N TRP A 205 -10.25 -5.67 3.63
CA TRP A 205 -9.26 -4.81 4.27
C TRP A 205 -9.80 -3.40 4.50
N GLN A 206 -9.69 -2.93 5.74
CA GLN A 206 -10.16 -1.64 6.21
C GLN A 206 -9.18 -1.07 7.25
N LYS A 207 -8.24 -0.23 6.82
CA LYS A 207 -7.44 0.62 7.70
C LYS A 207 -7.88 2.07 7.53
N ARG A 208 -8.23 2.72 8.63
CA ARG A 208 -8.62 4.13 8.62
C ARG A 208 -7.40 5.00 8.33
N LEU A 209 -7.61 6.07 7.57
CA LEU A 209 -6.62 7.11 7.37
C LEU A 209 -6.30 7.81 8.69
N GLU A 210 -5.04 8.17 8.87
CA GLU A 210 -4.62 9.00 9.99
C GLU A 210 -5.16 10.42 9.80
N GLN A 211 -5.75 10.98 10.86
CA GLN A 211 -6.38 12.31 10.88
C GLN A 211 -5.55 13.31 11.67
#